data_AF-U6D0C2-F1
#
_entry.id   AF-U6D0C2-F1
#
_cell.length_a   1.000
_cell.length_b   1.000
_cell.length_c   1.000
_cell.angle_alpha   90.00
_cell.angle_beta   90.00
_cell.angle_gamma   90.00
#
_symmetry.space_group_name_H-M   'P 1'
#
loop_
_entity.id
_entity.type
_entity.pdbx_description
1 polymer ?
#
loop_
_entity_poly.entity_id
_entity_poly.type
_entity_poly.pdbx_seq_one_letter_code
_entity_poly.pdbx_strand_id
1 'polypeptide(L)'
;RYEALVPGNIKFALEYRDRIYICETREKLEKFLRLPEKYWSQKLPYKLPPLKEPIHLTSLPLPGYLEQGIATSLIKAMNAAGCLKPKFPFLSVKRSALLYIAFHLKGMSSLMRCYSELIFHYLGMP
;
A
#
# COMPACT_ATOMS: atom_id res chain seq x y z
N ARG A 1 1.43 -0.36 21.33
CA ARG A 1 1.36 0.71 22.40
C ARG A 1 0.64 2.00 21.95
N TYR A 2 -0.17 1.97 20.87
CA TYR A 2 -1.13 3.02 20.50
C TYR A 2 -2.49 2.45 20.04
N GLU A 3 -2.70 1.14 20.20
CA GLU A 3 -3.88 0.42 19.66
C GLU A 3 -5.22 0.88 20.26
N ALA A 4 -5.21 1.58 21.40
CA ALA A 4 -6.42 2.07 22.04
C ALA A 4 -6.89 3.45 21.54
N LEU A 5 -6.07 4.18 20.77
CA LEU A 5 -6.41 5.49 20.23
C LEU A 5 -6.84 5.36 18.78
N VAL A 6 -8.15 5.44 18.57
CA VAL A 6 -8.75 5.43 17.24
C VAL A 6 -9.27 6.83 16.94
N PRO A 7 -9.04 7.38 15.73
CA PRO A 7 -9.67 8.63 15.33
C PRO A 7 -11.20 8.49 15.41
N GLY A 8 -11.85 9.37 16.17
CA GLY A 8 -13.29 9.40 16.28
C GLY A 8 -13.96 9.82 14.96
N ASN A 9 -15.23 9.47 14.79
CA ASN A 9 -16.02 9.86 13.63
C ASN A 9 -16.87 11.09 13.97
N ILE A 10 -16.76 12.15 13.16
CA ILE A 10 -17.49 13.42 13.35
C ILE A 10 -19.02 13.19 13.42
N LYS A 11 -19.53 12.14 12.77
CA LYS A 11 -20.96 11.76 12.82
C LYS A 11 -21.45 11.41 14.22
N PHE A 12 -20.55 11.03 15.12
CA PHE A 12 -20.85 10.66 16.51
C PHE A 12 -20.21 11.64 17.50
N ALA A 13 -20.08 12.91 17.10
CA ALA A 13 -19.67 13.98 17.99
C ALA A 13 -20.81 14.39 18.93
N LEU A 14 -20.46 14.76 20.16
CA LEU A 14 -21.39 15.25 21.18
C LEU A 14 -20.73 16.36 22.00
N GLU A 15 -21.54 17.22 22.59
CA GLU A 15 -21.10 18.25 23.53
C GLU A 15 -21.51 17.88 24.97
N TYR A 16 -20.58 18.01 25.91
CA TYR A 16 -20.84 17.79 27.33
C TYR A 16 -19.93 18.66 28.20
N ARG A 17 -20.53 19.50 29.06
CA ARG A 17 -19.84 20.48 29.93
C ARG A 17 -18.88 21.38 29.14
N ASP A 18 -19.39 22.00 28.08
CA ASP A 18 -18.66 22.92 27.19
C ASP A 18 -17.42 22.28 26.53
N ARG A 19 -17.42 20.96 26.37
CA ARG A 19 -16.37 20.19 25.68
C ARG A 19 -16.97 19.29 24.62
N ILE A 20 -16.32 19.23 23.46
CA ILE A 20 -16.71 18.36 22.36
C ILE A 20 -15.96 17.02 22.47
N TYR A 21 -16.70 15.93 22.44
CA TYR A 21 -16.18 14.57 22.42
C TYR A 21 -16.55 13.89 21.11
N ILE A 22 -15.59 13.21 20.49
CA ILE A 22 -15.80 12.49 19.22
C ILE A 22 -15.67 10.99 19.47
N CYS A 23 -16.75 10.26 19.23
CA CYS A 23 -16.80 8.81 19.42
C CYS A 23 -16.52 8.07 18.10
N GLU A 24 -15.96 6.85 18.17
CA GLU A 24 -15.68 6.02 16.99
C GLU A 24 -16.97 5.42 16.39
N THR A 25 -17.85 4.89 17.24
CA THR A 25 -19.09 4.20 16.84
C THR A 25 -20.31 4.72 17.60
N ARG A 26 -21.50 4.41 17.08
CA ARG A 26 -22.77 4.71 17.73
C ARG A 26 -22.91 4.04 19.11
N GLU A 27 -22.39 2.82 19.31
CA GLU A 27 -22.52 2.18 20.63
C GLU A 27 -21.66 2.87 21.69
N LYS A 28 -20.48 3.39 21.30
CA LYS A 28 -19.62 4.16 22.22
C LYS A 28 -20.24 5.50 22.58
N LEU A 29 -20.88 6.16 21.62
CA LEU A 29 -21.68 7.37 21.86
C LEU A 29 -22.80 7.08 22.87
N GLU A 30 -23.56 6.01 22.68
CA GLU A 30 -24.65 5.66 23.59
C GLU A 30 -24.14 5.31 25.00
N LYS A 31 -23.01 4.60 25.09
CA LYS A 31 -22.34 4.33 26.38
C LYS A 31 -21.89 5.62 27.08
N PHE A 32 -21.42 6.61 26.32
CA PHE A 32 -21.06 7.92 26.87
C PHE A 32 -22.28 8.65 27.42
N LEU A 33 -23.40 8.67 26.67
CA LEU A 33 -24.64 9.30 27.09
C LEU A 33 -25.23 8.66 28.37
N ARG A 34 -25.06 7.34 28.54
CA ARG A 34 -25.54 6.63 29.75
C ARG A 34 -24.72 6.95 31.01
N LEU A 35 -23.40 7.05 30.90
CA LEU A 35 -22.50 7.33 32.03
C LEU A 35 -21.40 8.32 31.64
N PRO A 36 -21.72 9.61 31.45
CA PRO A 36 -20.74 10.61 31.01
C PRO A 36 -19.64 10.83 32.06
N GLU A 37 -19.97 10.66 33.34
CA GLU A 37 -19.03 10.82 34.48
C GLU A 37 -17.82 9.89 34.44
N LYS A 38 -17.93 8.73 33.77
CA LYS A 38 -16.84 7.77 33.63
C LYS A 38 -15.84 8.17 32.54
N TYR A 39 -16.28 8.93 31.54
CA TYR A 39 -15.53 9.18 30.32
C TYR A 39 -15.05 10.64 30.18
N TRP A 40 -15.65 11.61 30.87
CA TRP A 40 -15.28 13.02 30.71
C TRP A 40 -13.87 13.37 31.21
N SER A 41 -13.35 12.68 32.23
CA SER A 41 -12.06 12.99 32.87
C SER A 41 -10.88 12.21 32.28
N GLN A 42 -11.05 11.60 31.10
CA GLN A 42 -9.99 10.83 30.45
C GLN A 42 -8.85 11.76 29.99
N LYS A 43 -7.65 11.51 30.51
CA LYS A 43 -6.44 12.23 30.09
C LYS A 43 -5.88 11.57 28.83
N LEU A 44 -5.82 12.34 27.74
CA LEU A 44 -5.12 11.90 26.53
C LEU A 44 -3.63 11.72 26.86
N PRO A 45 -2.98 10.66 26.35
CA PRO A 45 -1.54 10.53 26.48
C PRO A 45 -0.85 11.67 25.74
N TYR A 46 0.29 12.11 26.29
CA TYR A 46 1.06 13.25 25.79
C TYR A 46 1.48 13.12 24.31
N LYS A 47 1.58 11.90 23.78
CA LYS A 47 1.89 11.62 22.37
C LYS A 47 0.67 11.02 21.70
N LEU A 48 0.01 11.80 20.85
CA LEU A 48 -1.01 11.29 19.94
C LEU A 48 -0.34 10.56 18.77
N PRO A 49 -0.97 9.51 18.22
CA PRO A 49 -0.50 8.94 16.96
C PRO A 49 -0.57 10.02 15.87
N PRO A 50 0.44 10.10 14.98
CA PRO A 50 0.35 11.00 13.84
C PRO A 50 -0.88 10.66 13.00
N LEU A 51 -1.57 11.69 12.50
CA LEU A 51 -2.66 11.50 11.57
C LEU A 51 -2.13 10.74 10.35
N LYS A 52 -2.76 9.62 10.02
CA LYS A 52 -2.42 8.83 8.84
C LYS A 52 -2.99 9.52 7.62
N GLU A 53 -2.38 10.63 7.23
CA GLU A 53 -2.65 11.23 5.93
C GLU A 53 -2.14 10.26 4.85
N PRO A 54 -2.87 10.11 3.72
CA PRO A 54 -2.40 9.30 2.62
C PRO A 54 -1.09 9.91 2.11
N ILE A 55 0.03 9.25 2.38
CA ILE A 55 1.33 9.67 1.87
C ILE A 55 1.30 9.44 0.37
N HIS A 56 1.39 10.53 -0.40
CA HIS A 56 1.48 10.43 -1.84
C HIS A 56 2.83 9.79 -2.21
N LEU A 57 2.83 8.81 -3.12
CA LEU A 57 4.07 8.15 -3.54
C LEU A 57 5.12 9.17 -4.00
N THR A 58 4.69 10.21 -4.70
CA THR A 58 5.53 11.31 -5.23
C THR A 58 6.11 12.23 -4.16
N SER A 59 5.59 12.22 -2.92
CA SER A 59 6.15 13.01 -1.82
C SER A 59 7.25 12.28 -1.05
N LEU A 60 7.56 11.03 -1.40
CA LEU A 60 8.59 10.25 -0.75
C LEU A 60 10.00 10.68 -1.23
N PRO A 61 11.02 10.59 -0.35
CA PRO A 61 12.40 10.69 -0.80
C PRO A 61 12.72 9.56 -1.80
N LEU A 62 13.70 9.80 -2.68
CA LEU A 62 14.02 8.91 -3.80
C LEU A 62 14.11 7.41 -3.40
N PRO A 63 14.78 7.00 -2.30
CA PRO A 63 14.81 5.59 -1.90
C PRO A 63 13.41 5.00 -1.65
N GLY A 64 12.55 5.72 -0.92
CA GLY A 64 11.20 5.27 -0.59
C GLY A 64 10.28 5.24 -1.81
N TYR A 65 10.42 6.21 -2.72
CA TYR A 65 9.71 6.22 -4.00
C TYR A 65 10.03 4.97 -4.83
N LEU A 66 11.32 4.63 -4.96
CA LEU A 66 11.75 3.47 -5.74
C LEU A 66 11.32 2.15 -5.09
N GLU A 67 11.48 2.04 -3.77
CA GLU A 67 11.09 0.86 -3.00
C GLU A 67 9.59 0.57 -3.13
N GLN A 68 8.75 1.60 -3.00
CA GLN A 68 7.30 1.42 -3.05
C GLN A 68 6.74 1.36 -4.48
N GLY A 69 7.35 2.08 -5.42
CA GLY A 69 6.84 2.21 -6.79
C GLY A 69 7.23 1.05 -7.71
N ILE A 70 8.52 0.66 -7.72
CA ILE A 70 9.06 -0.23 -8.77
C ILE A 70 9.72 -1.51 -8.24
N ALA A 71 10.13 -1.55 -6.96
CA ALA A 71 10.98 -2.63 -6.47
C ALA A 71 10.31 -4.01 -6.58
N THR A 72 9.04 -4.12 -6.20
CA THR A 72 8.33 -5.41 -6.24
C THR A 72 8.20 -5.95 -7.68
N SER A 73 7.91 -5.08 -8.64
CA SER A 73 7.81 -5.43 -10.06
C SER A 73 9.17 -5.86 -10.64
N LEU A 74 10.23 -5.15 -10.27
CA LEU A 74 11.60 -5.46 -10.69
C LEU A 74 12.08 -6.78 -10.10
N ILE A 75 11.88 -7.03 -8.80
CA ILE A 75 12.27 -8.28 -8.15
C ILE A 75 11.59 -9.47 -8.83
N LYS A 76 10.29 -9.37 -9.12
CA LYS A 76 9.56 -10.42 -9.85
C LYS A 76 10.13 -10.65 -11.24
N ALA A 77 10.37 -9.59 -12.01
CA ALA A 77 10.92 -9.69 -13.35
C ALA A 77 12.32 -10.32 -13.36
N MET A 78 13.19 -9.92 -12.42
CA MET A 78 14.54 -10.47 -12.28
C MET A 78 14.53 -11.93 -11.83
N ASN A 79 13.65 -12.30 -10.89
CA ASN A 79 13.48 -13.69 -10.47
C ASN A 79 13.03 -14.57 -11.64
N ALA A 80 12.02 -14.12 -12.40
CA ALA A 80 11.53 -14.83 -13.56
C ALA A 80 12.62 -14.98 -14.65
N ALA A 81 13.39 -13.91 -14.90
CA ALA A 81 14.51 -13.95 -15.83
C ALA A 81 15.61 -14.92 -15.37
N GLY A 82 15.88 -14.99 -14.07
CA GLY A 82 16.85 -15.91 -13.47
C GLY A 82 16.44 -17.37 -13.58
N CYS A 83 15.15 -17.67 -13.44
CA CYS A 83 14.61 -19.02 -13.62
C CYS A 83 14.60 -19.45 -15.10
N LEU A 84 14.08 -18.59 -16.00
CA LEU A 84 13.91 -18.91 -17.42
C LEU A 84 15.22 -18.85 -18.22
N LYS A 85 16.18 -18.00 -17.80
CA LYS A 85 17.45 -17.74 -18.50
C LYS A 85 17.25 -17.45 -20.00
N PRO A 86 16.45 -16.42 -20.35
CA PRO A 86 16.01 -16.19 -21.71
C PRO A 86 17.19 -15.93 -22.66
N LYS A 87 17.17 -16.61 -23.80
CA LYS A 87 18.13 -16.42 -24.90
C LYS A 87 17.40 -16.30 -26.23
N PHE A 88 17.30 -15.08 -26.75
CA PHE A 88 16.73 -14.85 -28.07
C PHE A 88 17.75 -15.12 -29.16
N PRO A 89 17.30 -15.61 -30.34
CA PRO A 89 18.17 -15.80 -31.49
C PRO A 89 18.83 -14.47 -31.89
N PHE A 90 20.09 -14.54 -32.31
CA PHE A 90 20.89 -13.40 -32.76
C PHE A 90 21.15 -12.29 -31.71
N LEU A 91 20.73 -12.46 -30.45
CA LEU A 91 20.97 -11.51 -29.37
C LEU A 91 21.93 -12.08 -28.33
N SER A 92 22.70 -11.21 -27.66
CA SER A 92 23.51 -11.64 -26.51
C SER A 92 22.63 -12.04 -25.33
N VAL A 93 23.17 -12.83 -24.40
CA VAL A 93 22.45 -13.24 -23.18
C VAL A 93 21.99 -12.00 -22.38
N LYS A 94 22.87 -11.00 -22.25
CA LYS A 94 22.58 -9.72 -21.59
C LYS A 94 21.42 -8.98 -22.27
N ARG A 95 21.44 -8.85 -23.61
CA ARG A 95 20.35 -8.19 -24.36
C ARG A 95 19.03 -8.94 -24.23
N SER A 96 19.09 -10.28 -24.21
CA SER A 96 17.91 -11.11 -24.08
C SER A 96 17.26 -10.99 -22.69
N ALA A 97 18.06 -11.00 -21.63
CA ALA A 97 17.58 -10.76 -20.27
C ALA A 97 16.98 -9.35 -20.11
N LEU A 98 17.62 -8.32 -20.68
CA LEU A 98 17.11 -6.94 -20.64
C LEU A 98 15.76 -6.80 -21.34
N LEU A 99 15.61 -7.38 -22.54
CA LEU A 99 14.34 -7.37 -23.26
C LEU A 99 13.26 -8.12 -22.48
N TYR A 100 13.59 -9.27 -21.93
CA TYR A 100 12.66 -10.06 -21.11
C TYR A 100 12.14 -9.25 -19.91
N ILE A 101 13.05 -8.62 -19.13
CA ILE A 101 12.68 -7.78 -17.99
C ILE A 101 11.83 -6.58 -18.46
N ALA A 102 12.21 -5.92 -19.56
CA ALA A 102 11.44 -4.80 -20.11
C ALA A 102 10.02 -5.22 -20.50
N PHE A 103 9.84 -6.36 -21.16
CA PHE A 103 8.53 -6.91 -21.48
C PHE A 103 7.75 -7.29 -20.22
N HIS A 104 8.40 -7.87 -19.22
CA HIS A 104 7.77 -8.24 -17.95
C HIS A 104 7.26 -7.01 -17.19
N LEU A 105 8.01 -5.89 -17.21
CA LEU A 105 7.57 -4.62 -16.61
C LEU A 105 6.46 -3.95 -17.44
N LYS A 106 6.54 -4.01 -18.78
CA LYS A 106 5.52 -3.46 -19.68
C LYS A 106 4.21 -4.27 -19.64
N GLY A 107 4.28 -5.58 -19.45
CA GLY A 107 3.15 -6.51 -19.39
C GLY A 107 2.33 -6.47 -18.11
N MET A 108 2.78 -5.70 -17.11
CA MET A 108 2.03 -5.46 -15.87
C MET A 108 0.85 -4.49 -16.02
N SER A 109 0.68 -3.86 -17.18
CA SER A 109 -0.59 -3.23 -17.55
C SER A 109 -1.64 -4.33 -17.73
N SER A 110 -2.79 -4.22 -17.04
CA SER A 110 -3.85 -5.24 -16.93
C SER A 110 -4.31 -5.89 -18.25
N LEU A 111 -4.09 -5.24 -19.39
CA LEU A 111 -4.46 -5.70 -20.73
C LEU A 111 -3.46 -6.71 -21.36
N MET A 112 -2.21 -6.79 -20.88
CA MET A 112 -1.12 -7.44 -21.63
C MET A 112 -0.54 -8.72 -20.99
N ARG A 113 -1.14 -9.19 -19.88
CA ARG A 113 -0.75 -10.47 -19.23
C ARG A 113 -0.99 -11.70 -20.11
N CYS A 114 -2.08 -11.75 -20.88
CA CYS A 114 -2.34 -12.87 -21.82
C CYS A 114 -1.41 -12.86 -23.04
N TYR A 115 -0.93 -11.69 -23.47
CA TYR A 115 -0.09 -11.58 -24.66
C TYR A 115 1.37 -11.92 -24.38
N SER A 116 1.88 -11.66 -23.18
CA SER A 116 3.27 -12.01 -22.85
C SER A 116 3.51 -13.52 -22.87
N GLU A 117 2.60 -14.32 -22.29
CA GLU A 117 2.71 -15.78 -22.32
C GLU A 117 2.64 -16.31 -23.77
N LEU A 118 1.77 -15.72 -24.60
CA LEU A 118 1.63 -16.07 -26.01
C LEU A 118 2.88 -15.69 -26.83
N ILE A 119 3.47 -14.51 -26.60
CA ILE A 119 4.69 -14.07 -27.28
C ILE A 119 5.89 -14.94 -26.90
N PHE A 120 6.03 -15.30 -25.62
CA PHE A 120 7.12 -16.19 -25.18
C PHE A 120 6.95 -17.62 -25.73
N HIS A 121 5.71 -18.12 -25.81
CA HIS A 121 5.40 -19.41 -26.44
C HIS A 121 5.63 -19.39 -27.96
N TYR A 122 5.27 -18.30 -28.64
CA TYR A 122 5.51 -18.14 -30.10
C TYR A 122 7.00 -17.96 -30.46
N LEU A 123 7.81 -17.40 -29.55
CA LEU A 123 9.25 -17.25 -29.74
C LEU A 123 10.05 -18.54 -29.44
N GLY A 124 9.36 -19.67 -29.20
CA GLY A 124 10.00 -20.98 -29.07
C GLY A 124 10.91 -21.12 -27.86
N MET A 125 10.60 -20.42 -26.77
CA MET A 125 11.23 -20.67 -25.47
C MET A 125 10.47 -21.81 -24.77
N PRO A 126 11.15 -22.87 -24.28
CA PRO A 126 10.50 -23.95 -23.54
C PRO A 126 9.87 -23.47 -22.23
#